data_AF-A0AAN7VWS9-F1
#
_entry.id   AF-A0AAN7VWS9-F1
#
_cell.length_a   1.000
_cell.length_b   1.000
_cell.length_c   1.000
_cell.angle_alpha   90.00
_cell.angle_beta   90.00
_cell.angle_gamma   90.00
#
_symmetry.space_group_name_H-M   'P 1'
#
loop_
_entity.id
_entity.type
_entity.pdbx_description
1 polymer ?
#
loop_
_entity_poly.entity_id
_entity_poly.type
_entity_poly.pdbx_seq_one_letter_code
_entity_poly.pdbx_strand_id
1 'polypeptide(L)'
;MASQDELNSATHQALPSSDNPAPSSPGAIKDAEQASSNPRVVALNNKRVALESTLTELQSQRAALVAKTTLPSGLAMPVDWSDEQKEKTAHTNANAVIKEHIGLLHRYNEIKDIGQGLVGLIADQRGVRIAEVMEEFGLASKD
;
A
#
# COMPACT_ATOMS: atom_id res chain seq x y z
N MET A 1 -4.12 48.00 37.69
CA MET A 1 -4.94 47.92 38.92
C MET A 1 -6.40 47.93 38.48
N ALA A 2 -7.24 47.11 39.13
CA ALA A 2 -8.62 46.69 38.77
C ALA A 2 -8.63 45.55 37.73
N SER A 3 -8.91 44.29 38.07
CA SER A 3 -10.08 43.67 38.75
C SER A 3 -11.36 43.79 37.93
N GLN A 4 -11.86 42.66 37.42
CA GLN A 4 -13.25 42.17 37.54
C GLN A 4 -13.58 41.18 36.41
N ASP A 5 -13.45 39.89 36.72
CA ASP A 5 -14.34 38.86 36.19
C ASP A 5 -15.63 38.93 37.04
N GLU A 6 -16.70 39.48 36.46
CA GLU A 6 -18.07 39.40 36.95
C GLU A 6 -18.85 38.47 35.99
N LEU A 7 -19.28 37.31 36.49
CA LEU A 7 -20.64 37.04 36.95
C LEU A 7 -21.67 36.83 35.84
N ASN A 8 -22.01 35.55 35.66
CA ASN A 8 -23.40 35.12 35.46
C ASN A 8 -23.49 33.70 36.09
N SER A 9 -24.02 33.52 37.30
CA SER A 9 -25.45 33.54 37.67
C SER A 9 -26.25 32.52 36.83
N ALA A 10 -26.91 31.48 37.34
CA ALA A 10 -27.16 30.98 38.69
C ALA A 10 -27.81 29.57 38.61
N THR A 11 -27.93 28.90 39.77
CA THR A 11 -29.12 28.12 40.20
C THR A 11 -29.37 26.76 39.51
N HIS A 12 -29.68 25.64 40.15
CA HIS A 12 -29.74 25.11 41.52
C HIS A 12 -30.26 23.67 41.31
N GLN A 13 -29.65 22.63 41.86
CA GLN A 13 -30.40 21.60 42.61
C GLN A 13 -29.47 20.68 43.40
N ALA A 14 -29.88 20.44 44.64
CA ALA A 14 -29.11 19.82 45.71
C ALA A 14 -29.50 18.35 45.93
N LEU A 15 -28.49 17.51 46.22
CA LEU A 15 -28.39 16.43 47.24
C LEU A 15 -29.42 15.26 47.21
N PRO A 16 -29.15 14.08 47.83
CA PRO A 16 -28.17 13.83 48.90
C PRO A 16 -27.26 12.60 48.78
N SER A 17 -26.17 12.71 49.54
CA SER A 17 -25.24 11.69 49.99
C SER A 17 -25.92 10.48 50.64
N SER A 18 -25.33 9.30 50.50
CA SER A 18 -25.48 8.21 51.45
C SER A 18 -24.11 7.63 51.78
N ASP A 19 -23.74 7.76 53.04
CA ASP A 19 -22.61 7.15 53.72
C ASP A 19 -22.54 5.64 53.47
N ASN A 20 -21.34 5.13 53.16
CA ASN A 20 -20.79 4.07 54.00
C ASN A 20 -19.25 4.02 53.91
N PRO A 21 -18.55 3.86 55.05
CA PRO A 21 -17.09 3.99 55.15
C PRO A 21 -16.35 2.68 54.84
N ALA A 22 -15.09 2.83 54.45
CA ALA A 22 -14.11 1.76 54.25
C ALA A 22 -13.88 0.89 55.52
N PRO A 23 -13.16 -0.25 55.40
CA PRO A 23 -11.75 -0.15 55.79
C PRO A 23 -10.77 -0.99 54.93
N SER A 24 -9.66 -0.31 54.61
CA SER A 24 -8.25 -0.75 54.58
C SER A 24 -7.85 -2.24 54.54
N SER A 25 -7.04 -2.58 53.52
CA SER A 25 -5.95 -3.61 53.45
C SER A 25 -5.18 -3.80 54.77
N PRO A 26 -4.52 -4.96 55.08
CA PRO A 26 -3.53 -5.66 54.21
C PRO A 26 -3.35 -7.19 54.40
N GLY A 27 -3.06 -7.93 53.31
CA GLY A 27 -2.73 -9.36 53.38
C GLY A 27 -1.69 -9.77 52.33
N ALA A 28 -0.47 -10.00 52.77
CA ALA A 28 0.68 -10.35 51.96
C ALA A 28 0.61 -11.78 51.40
N ILE A 29 0.97 -11.90 50.11
CA ILE A 29 1.87 -12.90 49.50
C ILE A 29 1.75 -14.34 50.03
N LYS A 30 1.30 -15.25 49.14
CA LYS A 30 1.95 -16.54 48.82
C LYS A 30 1.02 -17.39 47.93
N ASP A 31 1.10 -17.21 46.61
CA ASP A 31 0.64 -18.19 45.61
C ASP A 31 1.43 -17.98 44.30
N ALA A 32 2.75 -17.85 44.42
CA ALA A 32 3.67 -17.72 43.29
C ALA A 32 4.61 -18.94 43.15
N GLU A 33 4.18 -20.13 43.60
CA GLU A 33 5.07 -21.30 43.61
C GLU A 33 4.35 -22.65 43.44
N GLN A 34 3.33 -22.75 42.58
CA GLN A 34 2.77 -24.05 42.14
C GLN A 34 2.30 -24.07 40.67
N ALA A 35 2.97 -23.32 39.78
CA ALA A 35 2.61 -23.29 38.35
C ALA A 35 3.38 -24.30 37.48
N SER A 36 4.37 -25.02 38.02
CA SER A 36 5.29 -25.85 37.22
C SER A 36 4.88 -27.32 37.03
N SER A 37 3.80 -27.83 37.64
CA SER A 37 3.46 -29.27 37.58
C SER A 37 2.20 -29.65 36.80
N ASN A 38 1.42 -28.69 36.26
CA ASN A 38 0.21 -29.03 35.53
C ASN A 38 0.54 -29.37 34.07
N PRO A 39 0.49 -30.66 33.65
CA PRO A 39 0.85 -31.07 32.29
C PRO A 39 -0.03 -30.41 31.23
N ARG A 40 -1.26 -30.02 31.62
CA ARG A 40 -2.19 -29.26 30.79
C ARG A 40 -1.71 -27.83 30.48
N VAL A 41 -1.08 -27.15 31.43
CA VAL A 41 -0.54 -25.79 31.24
C VAL A 41 0.69 -25.84 30.33
N VAL A 42 1.54 -26.85 30.50
CA VAL A 42 2.69 -27.11 29.61
C VAL A 42 2.22 -27.42 28.19
N ALA A 43 1.20 -28.27 28.02
CA ALA A 43 0.64 -28.59 26.71
C ALA A 43 -0.01 -27.38 26.02
N LEU A 44 -0.68 -26.50 26.77
CA LEU A 44 -1.23 -25.25 26.24
C LEU A 44 -0.14 -24.27 25.82
N ASN A 45 0.94 -24.17 26.60
CA ASN A 45 2.09 -23.34 26.24
C ASN A 45 2.78 -23.83 24.96
N ASN A 46 2.94 -25.15 24.81
CA ASN A 46 3.51 -25.73 23.58
C ASN A 46 2.62 -25.47 22.35
N LYS A 47 1.30 -25.55 22.50
CA LYS A 47 0.36 -25.18 21.42
C LYS A 47 0.45 -23.70 21.08
N ARG A 48 0.57 -22.83 22.08
CA ARG A 48 0.74 -21.40 21.88
C ARG A 48 2.00 -21.10 21.06
N VAL A 49 3.14 -21.69 21.45
CA VAL A 49 4.41 -21.54 20.73
C VAL A 49 4.30 -22.07 19.29
N ALA A 50 3.64 -23.20 19.08
CA ALA A 50 3.41 -23.74 17.73
C ALA A 50 2.54 -22.80 16.88
N LEU A 51 1.48 -22.23 17.45
CA LEU A 51 0.62 -21.27 16.76
C LEU A 51 1.36 -19.97 16.41
N GLU A 52 2.17 -19.46 17.34
CA GLU A 52 3.02 -18.28 17.11
C GLU A 52 4.02 -18.56 15.97
N SER A 53 4.64 -19.73 15.94
CA SER A 53 5.49 -20.15 14.82
C SER A 53 4.74 -20.20 13.49
N THR A 54 3.54 -20.80 13.45
CA THR A 54 2.73 -20.81 12.22
C THR A 54 2.29 -19.42 11.76
N LEU A 55 2.05 -18.49 12.69
CA LEU A 55 1.74 -17.11 12.34
C LEU A 55 2.93 -16.42 11.67
N THR A 56 4.13 -16.58 12.22
CA THR A 56 5.34 -16.00 11.63
C THR A 56 5.62 -16.58 10.24
N GLU A 57 5.37 -17.88 10.06
CA GLU A 57 5.50 -18.57 8.77
C GLU A 57 4.48 -18.03 7.76
N LEU A 58 3.19 -17.92 8.13
CA LEU A 58 2.16 -17.36 7.25
C LEU A 58 2.41 -15.89 6.92
N GLN A 59 2.92 -15.10 7.86
CA GLN A 59 3.32 -13.71 7.61
C GLN A 59 4.47 -13.63 6.59
N SER A 60 5.46 -14.52 6.70
CA SER A 60 6.56 -14.64 5.73
C SER A 60 6.05 -15.05 4.34
N GLN A 61 5.18 -16.05 4.27
CA GLN A 61 4.56 -16.50 3.01
C GLN A 61 3.74 -15.39 2.35
N ARG A 62 2.98 -14.62 3.13
CA ARG A 62 2.27 -13.43 2.64
C ARG A 62 3.24 -12.40 2.07
N ALA A 63 4.33 -12.09 2.79
CA ALA A 63 5.33 -11.14 2.31
C ALA A 63 5.98 -11.60 0.99
N ALA A 64 6.29 -12.89 0.85
CA ALA A 64 6.83 -13.47 -0.37
C ALA A 64 5.83 -13.41 -1.55
N LEU A 65 4.56 -13.72 -1.30
CA LEU A 65 3.51 -13.61 -2.34
C LEU A 65 3.27 -12.17 -2.76
N VAL A 66 3.27 -11.23 -1.82
CA VAL A 66 3.14 -9.79 -2.10
C VAL A 66 4.31 -9.29 -2.95
N ALA A 67 5.55 -9.70 -2.66
CA ALA A 67 6.70 -9.35 -3.49
C ALA A 67 6.58 -9.90 -4.92
N LYS A 68 6.08 -11.13 -5.07
CA LYS A 68 5.93 -11.82 -6.35
C LYS A 68 4.80 -11.28 -7.24
N THR A 69 3.72 -10.76 -6.66
CA THR A 69 2.50 -10.35 -7.40
C THR A 69 2.41 -8.85 -7.66
N THR A 70 3.56 -8.17 -7.72
CA THR A 70 3.64 -6.72 -7.85
C THR A 70 3.06 -6.24 -9.19
N LEU A 71 1.96 -5.47 -9.11
CA LEU A 71 1.52 -4.51 -10.12
C LEU A 71 2.64 -3.49 -10.39
N PRO A 72 2.63 -2.76 -11.52
CA PRO A 72 3.67 -1.78 -11.88
C PRO A 72 3.95 -0.67 -10.83
N SER A 73 3.14 -0.54 -9.78
CA SER A 73 3.36 0.39 -8.66
C SER A 73 3.74 -0.26 -7.32
N GLY A 74 4.03 -1.56 -7.23
CA GLY A 74 4.73 -2.16 -6.08
C GLY A 74 4.05 -2.07 -4.69
N LEU A 75 2.84 -1.51 -4.58
CA LEU A 75 2.11 -1.33 -3.33
C LEU A 75 0.94 -2.29 -3.26
N ALA A 76 0.87 -3.07 -2.18
CA ALA A 76 -0.36 -3.74 -1.78
C ALA A 76 -1.42 -2.69 -1.48
N MET A 77 -2.60 -2.82 -2.09
CA MET A 77 -3.76 -2.00 -1.71
C MET A 77 -4.02 -2.21 -0.21
N PRO A 78 -3.95 -1.16 0.63
CA PRO A 78 -4.27 -1.27 2.05
C PRO A 78 -5.71 -1.77 2.20
N VAL A 79 -5.92 -2.73 3.12
CA VAL A 79 -7.23 -3.32 3.40
C VAL A 79 -8.23 -2.27 3.93
N ASP A 80 -7.71 -1.10 4.30
CA ASP A 80 -8.41 -0.04 5.02
C ASP A 80 -9.00 1.05 4.08
N TRP A 81 -8.83 0.91 2.76
CA TRP A 81 -9.36 1.88 1.78
C TRP A 81 -10.84 1.62 1.47
N SER A 82 -11.64 2.69 1.41
CA SER A 82 -13.04 2.62 0.96
C SER A 82 -13.09 2.18 -0.50
N ASP A 83 -14.20 1.57 -0.91
CA ASP A 83 -14.34 1.08 -2.29
C ASP A 83 -14.23 2.22 -3.32
N GLU A 84 -14.66 3.44 -2.99
CA GLU A 84 -14.49 4.61 -3.85
C GLU A 84 -13.01 4.98 -4.07
N GLN A 85 -12.16 4.81 -3.05
CA GLN A 85 -10.73 5.08 -3.15
C GLN A 85 -10.02 4.04 -4.02
N LYS A 86 -10.51 2.79 -4.00
CA LYS A 86 -9.98 1.71 -4.84
C LYS A 86 -10.33 1.93 -6.30
N GLU A 87 -11.59 2.25 -6.59
CA GLU A 87 -12.04 2.56 -7.94
C GLU A 87 -11.29 3.77 -8.50
N LYS A 88 -11.16 4.85 -7.73
CA LYS A 88 -10.41 6.03 -8.16
C LYS A 88 -8.96 5.70 -8.48
N THR A 89 -8.28 4.93 -7.63
CA THR A 89 -6.87 4.53 -7.86
C THR A 89 -6.75 3.64 -9.10
N ALA A 90 -7.64 2.66 -9.25
CA ALA A 90 -7.69 1.79 -10.42
C ALA A 90 -7.90 2.58 -11.72
N HIS A 91 -8.84 3.54 -11.72
CA HIS A 91 -9.07 4.43 -12.85
C HIS A 91 -7.85 5.33 -13.15
N THR A 92 -7.18 5.86 -12.12
CA THR A 92 -5.97 6.67 -12.35
C THR A 92 -4.83 5.85 -12.93
N ASN A 93 -4.65 4.61 -12.47
CA ASN A 93 -3.61 3.72 -12.97
C ASN A 93 -3.89 3.29 -14.41
N ALA A 94 -5.13 2.85 -14.70
CA ALA A 94 -5.53 2.53 -16.07
C ALA A 94 -5.32 3.71 -17.03
N ASN A 95 -5.69 4.93 -16.61
CA ASN A 95 -5.44 6.14 -17.40
C ASN A 95 -3.94 6.45 -17.56
N ALA A 96 -3.10 6.17 -16.56
CA ALA A 96 -1.67 6.37 -16.66
C ALA A 96 -1.04 5.43 -17.70
N VAL A 97 -1.40 4.14 -17.68
CA VAL A 97 -0.92 3.14 -18.64
C VAL A 97 -1.35 3.49 -20.07
N ILE A 98 -2.60 3.91 -20.26
CA ILE A 98 -3.10 4.33 -21.58
C ILE A 98 -2.33 5.56 -22.07
N LYS A 99 -2.09 6.56 -21.21
CA LYS A 99 -1.31 7.75 -21.57
C LYS A 99 0.13 7.41 -21.93
N GLU A 100 0.76 6.52 -21.20
CA GLU A 100 2.11 6.04 -21.51
C GLU A 100 2.14 5.38 -22.90
N HIS A 101 1.19 4.48 -23.18
CA HIS A 101 1.10 3.80 -24.47
C HIS A 101 0.87 4.78 -25.64
N ILE A 102 -0.01 5.77 -25.46
CA ILE A 102 -0.22 6.85 -26.44
C ILE A 102 1.08 7.62 -26.67
N GLY A 103 1.82 7.93 -25.61
CA GLY A 103 3.12 8.60 -25.71
C GLY A 103 4.16 7.78 -26.48
N LEU A 104 4.24 6.47 -26.24
CA LEU A 104 5.12 5.57 -26.98
C LEU A 104 4.75 5.52 -28.47
N LEU A 105 3.45 5.46 -28.80
CA LEU A 105 3.00 5.42 -30.18
C LEU A 105 3.32 6.72 -30.92
N HIS A 106 3.11 7.87 -30.29
CA HIS A 106 3.50 9.16 -30.86
C HIS A 106 5.01 9.24 -31.09
N ARG A 107 5.81 8.87 -30.11
CA ARG A 107 7.28 8.89 -30.23
C ARG A 107 7.77 7.94 -31.32
N TYR A 108 7.16 6.76 -31.46
CA TYR A 108 7.46 5.84 -32.54
C TYR A 108 7.14 6.46 -33.90
N ASN A 109 5.95 7.04 -34.06
CA ASN A 109 5.53 7.68 -35.30
C ASN A 109 6.46 8.85 -35.66
N GLU A 110 6.81 9.71 -34.69
CA GLU A 110 7.74 10.81 -34.93
C GLU A 110 9.10 10.33 -35.45
N ILE A 111 9.69 9.32 -34.82
CA ILE A 111 10.99 8.76 -35.26
C ILE A 111 10.84 8.10 -36.64
N LYS A 112 9.75 7.39 -36.87
CA LYS A 112 9.45 6.76 -38.16
C LYS A 112 9.35 7.81 -39.27
N ASP A 113 8.62 8.89 -39.05
CA ASP A 113 8.41 9.95 -40.04
C ASP A 113 9.72 10.69 -40.34
N ILE A 114 10.53 10.98 -39.32
CA ILE A 114 11.87 11.56 -39.50
C ILE A 114 12.77 10.60 -40.30
N GLY A 115 12.75 9.31 -39.96
CA GLY A 115 13.52 8.27 -40.66
C GLY A 115 13.13 8.16 -42.13
N GLN A 116 11.82 8.11 -42.42
CA GLN A 116 11.31 8.06 -43.79
C GLN A 116 11.65 9.33 -44.58
N GLY A 117 11.58 10.51 -43.94
CA GLY A 117 12.02 11.77 -44.55
C GLY A 117 13.51 11.76 -44.91
N LEU A 118 14.36 11.26 -44.00
CA LEU A 118 15.80 11.17 -44.24
C LEU A 118 16.14 10.17 -45.35
N VAL A 119 15.47 9.02 -45.37
CA VAL A 119 15.63 8.01 -46.43
C VAL A 119 15.19 8.58 -47.79
N GLY A 120 14.12 9.40 -47.82
CA GLY A 120 13.72 10.14 -49.02
C GLY A 120 14.83 11.04 -49.56
N LEU A 121 15.46 11.84 -48.68
CA LEU A 121 16.57 12.71 -49.07
C LEU A 121 17.79 11.93 -49.59
N ILE A 122 18.09 10.77 -48.97
CA ILE A 122 19.20 9.90 -49.42
C ILE A 122 18.89 9.28 -50.79
N ALA A 123 17.64 8.85 -51.00
CA ALA A 123 17.19 8.30 -52.28
C ALA A 123 17.27 9.35 -53.39
N ASP A 124 16.85 10.58 -53.12
CA ASP A 124 16.93 11.71 -54.06
C ASP A 124 18.39 12.04 -54.43
N GLN A 125 19.31 12.04 -53.46
CA GLN A 125 20.74 12.28 -53.72
C GLN A 125 21.39 11.18 -54.55
N ARG A 126 20.98 9.92 -54.35
CA ARG A 126 21.51 8.75 -55.07
C ARG A 126 20.80 8.51 -56.41
N GLY A 127 19.65 9.16 -56.65
CA GLY A 127 18.83 8.96 -57.86
C GLY A 127 18.19 7.57 -57.94
N VAL A 128 18.06 6.88 -56.82
CA VAL A 128 17.49 5.52 -56.71
C VAL A 128 16.13 5.57 -56.03
N ARG A 129 15.36 4.48 -56.11
CA ARG A 129 14.03 4.45 -55.49
C ARG A 129 14.16 4.30 -53.97
N ILE A 130 13.29 4.98 -53.22
CA ILE A 130 13.22 4.87 -51.74
C ILE A 130 13.18 3.41 -51.26
N ALA A 131 12.47 2.54 -51.97
CA ALA A 131 12.37 1.12 -51.64
C ALA A 131 13.72 0.39 -51.68
N GLU A 132 14.59 0.71 -52.65
CA GLU A 132 15.92 0.09 -52.81
C GLU A 132 16.86 0.54 -51.69
N VAL A 133 16.78 1.83 -51.31
CA VAL A 133 17.51 2.37 -50.17
C VAL A 133 17.03 1.72 -48.87
N MET A 134 15.71 1.60 -48.66
CA MET A 134 15.17 0.92 -47.48
C MET A 134 15.64 -0.54 -47.39
N GLU A 135 15.72 -1.26 -48.51
CA GLU A 135 16.23 -2.63 -48.55
C GLU A 135 17.73 -2.70 -48.22
N GLU A 136 18.55 -1.79 -48.77
CA GLU A 136 19.99 -1.67 -48.47
C GLU A 136 20.25 -1.42 -46.97
N PHE A 137 19.41 -0.58 -46.35
CA PHE A 137 19.51 -0.27 -44.92
C PHE A 137 18.79 -1.28 -44.01
N GLY A 138 18.24 -2.38 -44.55
CA GLY A 138 17.56 -3.41 -43.77
C GLY A 138 16.24 -2.94 -43.13
N LEU A 139 15.66 -1.86 -43.63
CA LEU A 139 14.36 -1.29 -43.20
C LEU A 139 13.17 -1.96 -43.92
N ALA A 140 13.43 -3.00 -44.72
CA ALA A 140 12.41 -3.69 -45.49
C ALA A 140 11.30 -4.24 -44.59
N SER A 141 10.10 -3.70 -44.81
CA SER A 141 8.89 -3.83 -44.00
C SER A 141 8.51 -5.28 -43.73
N LYS A 142 8.75 -5.73 -42.50
CA LYS A 142 8.14 -6.95 -41.95
C LYS A 142 7.90 -6.80 -40.45
N ASP A 143 7.17 -5.75 -40.08
CA ASP A 143 6.49 -5.59 -38.79
C ASP A 143 5.31 -4.63 -38.96
#